data_AF-A0A931U4I8-F1
#
_entry.id   AF-A0A931U4I8-F1
#
_cell.length_a   1.000
_cell.length_b   1.000
_cell.length_c   1.000
_cell.angle_alpha   90.00
_cell.angle_beta   90.00
_cell.angle_gamma   90.00
#
_symmetry.space_group_name_H-M   'P 1'
#
loop_
_entity.id
_entity.type
_entity.pdbx_description
1 polymer ?
#
loop_
_entity_poly.entity_id
_entity_poly.type
_entity_poly.pdbx_seq_one_letter_code
_entity_poly.pdbx_strand_id
1 'polypeptide(L)'
;MAAASAVMWVQARGQGSYLGTNVFIASVNLRWEAVQRELQTYLDGGGRLAIISQEAAWWSSIVVGEDDPFLHRYMHVRYLQDDPGGRALAAAPGDPIADGLALQVNQDWPDEVGIWRTDSLAQPVFRFVGVPPRSNSAVTPLPRDVAEGNLAAVRVSGEPRLTRSGVEPAPIPYRVFYSSVTLEGIEDDKERTELLGRIVGWLTSRHTVEVGGQLVGYRGVGTMLHALARSEDPKTQFASFVWDFGDGSPLLQTATPSVSHVYKREGVYMVRVEATDRWGHKSVSPARAVVVHPSLGTLLPVSRGP
;
A
#
# COMPACT_ATOMS: atom_id res chain seq x y z
N MET A 1 35.83 5.40 -11.72
CA MET A 1 34.89 5.52 -12.85
C MET A 1 33.52 5.77 -12.27
N ALA A 2 32.96 6.95 -12.51
CA ALA A 2 31.64 7.33 -12.01
C ALA A 2 30.58 6.48 -12.74
N ALA A 3 29.93 5.58 -12.01
CA ALA A 3 28.71 4.96 -12.51
C ALA A 3 27.64 6.07 -12.56
N ALA A 4 27.13 6.34 -13.76
CA ALA A 4 26.12 7.36 -13.98
C ALA A 4 24.81 6.93 -13.30
N SER A 5 24.52 7.49 -12.12
CA SER A 5 23.20 7.38 -11.51
C SER A 5 22.22 8.22 -12.34
N ALA A 6 21.34 7.57 -13.10
CA ALA A 6 20.16 8.24 -13.64
C ALA A 6 19.21 8.54 -12.46
N VAL A 7 19.18 9.80 -12.02
CA VAL A 7 18.25 10.29 -11.00
C VAL A 7 17.10 10.98 -11.73
N MET A 8 15.89 10.42 -11.63
CA MET A 8 14.70 11.06 -12.18
C MET A 8 13.83 11.58 -11.05
N TRP A 9 13.75 12.90 -10.93
CA TRP A 9 12.71 13.56 -10.16
C TRP A 9 11.41 13.52 -10.97
N VAL A 10 10.48 12.65 -10.59
CA VAL A 10 9.13 12.69 -11.14
C VAL A 10 8.28 13.59 -10.26
N GLN A 11 8.01 14.81 -10.73
CA GLN A 11 7.07 15.71 -10.10
C GLN A 11 5.70 15.51 -10.75
N ALA A 12 4.82 14.75 -10.09
CA ALA A 12 3.46 14.53 -10.58
C ALA A 12 2.66 15.86 -10.50
N ARG A 13 2.21 16.39 -11.64
CA ARG A 13 1.34 17.58 -11.70
C ARG A 13 -0.13 17.16 -11.66
N GLY A 14 -0.82 17.39 -10.55
CA GLY A 14 -2.27 17.49 -10.51
C GLY A 14 -2.71 18.91 -10.87
N GLN A 15 -3.77 19.06 -11.68
CA GLN A 15 -4.38 20.38 -11.89
C GLN A 15 -5.09 20.84 -10.60
N GLY A 16 -4.56 21.88 -9.97
CA GLY A 16 -5.15 22.54 -8.81
C GLY A 16 -4.31 22.39 -7.54
N SER A 17 -3.70 23.51 -7.12
CA SER A 17 -2.91 23.70 -5.87
C SER A 17 -1.68 22.80 -5.67
N TYR A 18 -0.52 23.44 -5.48
CA TYR A 18 0.76 22.80 -5.17
C TYR A 18 0.72 22.06 -3.83
N LEU A 19 0.43 20.75 -3.85
CA LEU A 19 0.83 19.81 -2.82
C LEU A 19 1.65 18.70 -3.49
N GLY A 20 2.88 19.06 -3.86
CA GLY A 20 3.80 18.20 -4.60
C GLY A 20 4.14 16.95 -3.79
N THR A 21 3.55 15.82 -4.17
CA THR A 21 4.07 14.52 -3.74
C THR A 21 5.31 14.26 -4.60
N ASN A 22 6.48 14.56 -4.08
CA ASN A 22 7.73 14.21 -4.72
C ASN A 22 7.84 12.68 -4.68
N VAL A 23 7.95 12.04 -5.85
CA VAL A 23 8.37 10.64 -5.95
C VAL A 23 9.82 10.63 -6.37
N PHE A 24 10.66 9.94 -5.60
CA PHE A 24 12.03 9.70 -5.98
C PHE A 24 12.12 8.32 -6.65
N ILE A 25 12.45 8.28 -7.94
CA ILE A 25 12.77 7.03 -8.64
C ILE A 25 14.27 7.03 -8.91
N ALA A 26 14.96 6.04 -8.36
CA ALA A 26 16.40 6.03 -8.33
C ALA A 26 16.97 4.68 -8.77
N SER A 27 17.98 4.74 -9.62
CA SER A 27 18.98 3.69 -9.74
C SER A 27 20.21 4.15 -8.93
N VAL A 28 20.41 3.51 -7.76
CA VAL A 28 21.40 3.95 -6.77
C VAL A 28 22.19 2.77 -6.22
N ASN A 29 23.49 2.99 -6.03
CA ASN A 29 24.33 2.06 -5.31
C ASN A 29 24.21 2.34 -3.81
N LEU A 30 23.57 1.43 -3.07
CA LEU A 30 23.31 1.58 -1.64
C LEU A 30 24.53 1.32 -0.75
N ARG A 31 25.71 1.00 -1.31
CA ARG A 31 26.96 0.84 -0.55
C ARG A 31 27.37 2.08 0.26
N TRP A 32 26.97 3.27 -0.21
CA TRP A 32 27.46 4.53 0.34
C TRP A 32 26.55 5.03 1.46
N GLU A 33 27.04 5.04 2.70
CA GLU A 33 26.27 5.50 3.88
C GLU A 33 25.71 6.92 3.74
N ALA A 34 26.38 7.81 2.99
CA ALA A 34 25.87 9.15 2.72
C ALA A 34 24.58 9.13 1.88
N VAL A 35 24.51 8.26 0.87
CA VAL A 35 23.30 8.07 0.06
C VAL A 35 22.17 7.51 0.92
N GLN A 36 22.48 6.51 1.75
CA GLN A 36 21.49 5.95 2.68
C GLN A 36 20.94 7.03 3.62
N ARG A 37 21.78 7.88 4.23
CA ARG A 37 21.34 8.97 5.14
C ARG A 37 20.41 10.00 4.50
N GLU A 38 20.68 10.37 3.25
CA GLU A 38 19.79 11.28 2.50
C GLU A 38 18.42 10.63 2.25
N LEU A 39 18.40 9.36 1.84
CA LEU A 39 17.15 8.61 1.64
C LEU A 39 16.38 8.40 2.94
N GLN A 40 17.07 8.15 4.06
CA GLN A 40 16.46 8.07 5.39
C GLN A 40 15.74 9.37 5.74
N THR A 41 16.43 10.51 5.61
CA THR A 41 15.85 11.83 5.88
C THR A 41 14.61 12.09 5.03
N TYR A 42 14.67 11.73 3.74
CA TYR A 42 13.53 11.84 2.83
C TYR A 42 12.35 10.96 3.24
N LEU A 43 12.60 9.71 3.65
CA LEU A 43 11.56 8.77 4.07
C LEU A 43 10.96 9.14 5.43
N ASP A 44 11.77 9.55 6.41
CA ASP A 44 11.31 10.03 7.71
C ASP A 44 10.39 11.27 7.57
N GLY A 45 10.62 12.09 6.55
CA GLY A 45 9.72 13.18 6.16
C GLY A 45 8.41 12.74 5.48
N GLY A 46 8.14 11.43 5.35
CA GLY A 46 6.97 10.89 4.67
C GLY A 46 7.15 10.78 3.15
N GLY A 47 8.38 10.60 2.67
CA GLY A 47 8.72 10.43 1.26
C GLY A 47 8.04 9.25 0.55
N ARG A 48 8.18 9.20 -0.77
CA ARG A 48 7.68 8.16 -1.67
C ARG A 48 8.82 7.73 -2.60
N LEU A 49 9.34 6.53 -2.42
CA LEU A 49 10.59 6.09 -3.04
C LEU A 49 10.38 4.83 -3.88
N ALA A 50 10.88 4.82 -5.11
CA ALA A 50 11.14 3.61 -5.86
C ALA A 50 12.65 3.46 -6.07
N ILE A 51 13.22 2.36 -5.59
CA ILE A 51 14.55 1.91 -6.00
C ILE A 51 14.35 0.83 -7.05
N ILE A 52 14.80 1.13 -8.27
CA ILE A 52 14.74 0.22 -9.41
C ILE A 52 16.16 0.15 -9.97
N SER A 53 16.92 -0.84 -9.50
CA SER A 53 18.36 -0.88 -9.75
C SER A 53 18.88 -2.31 -9.73
N GLN A 54 19.72 -2.63 -10.70
CA GLN A 54 20.55 -3.84 -10.67
C GLN A 54 21.47 -3.81 -9.44
N GLU A 55 21.61 -4.97 -8.77
CA GLU A 55 22.55 -5.23 -7.66
C GLU A 55 22.44 -4.32 -6.41
N ALA A 56 21.37 -3.53 -6.26
CA ALA A 56 21.30 -2.57 -5.15
C ALA A 56 21.38 -3.21 -3.76
N ALA A 57 20.92 -4.46 -3.59
CA ALA A 57 21.01 -5.17 -2.33
C ALA A 57 22.33 -5.94 -2.16
N TRP A 58 22.90 -6.48 -3.25
CA TRP A 58 24.25 -7.05 -3.22
C TRP A 58 25.30 -6.02 -2.80
N TRP A 59 25.23 -4.80 -3.36
CA TRP A 59 26.19 -3.74 -3.03
C TRP A 59 26.05 -3.20 -1.60
N SER A 60 24.86 -3.28 -0.99
CA SER A 60 24.66 -2.89 0.42
C SER A 60 25.11 -3.98 1.39
N SER A 61 24.95 -5.25 1.03
CA SER A 61 25.26 -6.42 1.85
C SER A 61 26.25 -7.33 1.12
N ILE A 62 27.51 -6.90 1.02
CA ILE A 62 28.60 -7.66 0.37
C ILE A 62 28.76 -9.07 0.99
N VAL A 63 28.28 -9.27 2.22
CA VAL A 63 28.21 -10.57 2.89
C VAL A 63 26.78 -11.08 2.91
N VAL A 64 26.55 -12.25 2.29
CA VAL A 64 25.25 -12.94 2.34
C VAL A 64 24.87 -13.23 3.79
N GLY A 65 23.73 -12.72 4.24
CA GLY A 65 23.24 -12.87 5.61
C GLY A 65 23.61 -11.74 6.58
N GLU A 66 24.36 -10.72 6.15
CA GLU A 66 24.49 -9.47 6.91
C GLU A 66 23.25 -8.58 6.74
N ASP A 67 22.73 -8.13 7.88
CA ASP A 67 21.59 -7.23 7.98
C ASP A 67 22.00 -5.79 7.66
N ASP A 68 21.77 -5.33 6.43
CA ASP A 68 21.92 -3.90 6.11
C ASP A 68 20.80 -3.10 6.81
N PRO A 69 21.14 -2.17 7.72
CA PRO A 69 20.13 -1.48 8.51
C PRO A 69 19.17 -0.62 7.68
N PHE A 70 19.57 -0.15 6.50
CA PHE A 70 18.70 0.62 5.63
C PHE A 70 17.72 -0.28 4.89
N LEU A 71 18.19 -1.39 4.32
CA LEU A 71 17.32 -2.39 3.69
C LEU A 71 16.29 -2.93 4.68
N HIS A 72 16.71 -3.24 5.90
CA HIS A 72 15.83 -3.73 6.94
C HIS A 72 14.84 -2.66 7.41
N ARG A 73 15.32 -1.50 7.88
CA ARG A 73 14.44 -0.52 8.56
C ARG A 73 13.60 0.32 7.60
N TYR A 74 14.07 0.55 6.38
CA TYR A 74 13.43 1.45 5.42
C TYR A 74 12.85 0.73 4.21
N MET A 75 13.57 -0.24 3.64
CA MET A 75 13.05 -1.00 2.49
C MET A 75 12.23 -2.22 2.90
N HIS A 76 12.36 -2.68 4.15
CA HIS A 76 11.69 -3.84 4.73
C HIS A 76 12.00 -5.15 3.99
N VAL A 77 13.24 -5.23 3.48
CA VAL A 77 13.77 -6.40 2.79
C VAL A 77 15.07 -6.87 3.41
N ARG A 78 15.39 -8.14 3.18
CA ARG A 78 16.72 -8.70 3.35
C ARG A 78 17.23 -9.25 2.03
N TYR A 79 18.52 -9.07 1.80
CA TYR A 79 19.22 -9.74 0.73
C TYR A 79 19.28 -11.26 0.99
N LEU A 80 19.08 -12.07 -0.05
CA LEU A 80 19.10 -13.54 0.01
C LEU A 80 20.25 -14.13 -0.79
N GLN A 81 20.33 -13.83 -2.08
CA GLN A 81 21.36 -14.35 -2.99
C GLN A 81 21.49 -13.48 -4.23
N ASP A 82 22.61 -13.62 -4.94
CA ASP A 82 22.91 -12.92 -6.18
C ASP A 82 22.66 -13.88 -7.35
N ASP A 83 22.17 -13.35 -8.46
CA ASP A 83 21.77 -14.05 -9.68
C ASP A 83 21.09 -15.41 -9.42
N PRO A 84 19.84 -15.42 -8.91
CA PRO A 84 19.09 -16.65 -8.65
C PRO A 84 18.77 -17.43 -9.95
N GLY A 85 19.13 -16.87 -11.11
CA GLY A 85 18.99 -17.48 -12.43
C GLY A 85 17.56 -17.51 -12.98
N GLY A 86 16.57 -17.06 -12.21
CA GLY A 86 15.22 -16.84 -12.68
C GLY A 86 15.16 -15.68 -13.68
N ARG A 87 14.44 -15.89 -14.79
CA ARG A 87 14.24 -14.87 -15.84
C ARG A 87 12.77 -14.64 -16.19
N ALA A 88 11.86 -15.31 -15.51
CA ALA A 88 10.43 -14.98 -15.56
C ALA A 88 9.95 -14.60 -14.16
N LEU A 89 9.18 -13.53 -14.08
CA LEU A 89 8.53 -13.06 -12.86
C LEU A 89 7.04 -13.31 -12.96
N ALA A 90 6.41 -13.75 -11.88
CA ALA A 90 4.97 -13.83 -11.77
C ALA A 90 4.51 -13.17 -10.47
N ALA A 91 3.43 -12.42 -10.58
CA ALA A 91 2.77 -11.77 -9.47
C ALA A 91 1.55 -12.57 -9.01
N ALA A 92 1.16 -12.38 -7.75
CA ALA A 92 -0.07 -12.98 -7.24
C ALA A 92 -1.28 -12.11 -7.65
N PRO A 93 -2.39 -12.70 -8.11
CA PRO A 93 -3.61 -11.93 -8.29
C PRO A 93 -4.01 -11.19 -7.00
N GLY A 94 -4.34 -9.91 -7.12
CA GLY A 94 -4.73 -9.04 -6.01
C GLY A 94 -3.58 -8.35 -5.27
N ASP A 95 -2.32 -8.54 -5.68
CA ASP A 95 -1.23 -7.73 -5.13
C ASP A 95 -1.36 -6.25 -5.60
N PRO A 96 -0.87 -5.29 -4.81
CA PRO A 96 -1.19 -3.87 -4.94
C PRO A 96 -0.54 -3.17 -6.15
N ILE A 97 0.38 -3.82 -6.88
CA ILE A 97 1.08 -3.20 -8.00
C ILE A 97 1.04 -4.10 -9.22
N ALA A 98 1.53 -5.32 -9.12
CA ALA A 98 1.64 -6.19 -10.26
C ALA A 98 0.30 -6.88 -10.59
N ASP A 99 -0.56 -7.12 -9.61
CA ASP A 99 -1.90 -7.73 -9.73
C ASP A 99 -1.97 -8.80 -10.83
N GLY A 100 -1.19 -9.88 -10.65
CA GLY A 100 -1.17 -11.00 -11.59
C GLY A 100 -0.37 -10.80 -12.89
N LEU A 101 0.39 -9.71 -13.04
CA LEU A 101 1.35 -9.55 -14.15
C LEU A 101 2.40 -10.67 -14.14
N ALA A 102 2.76 -11.12 -15.35
CA ALA A 102 3.89 -11.98 -15.58
C ALA A 102 4.86 -11.25 -16.51
N LEU A 103 6.15 -11.22 -16.16
CA LEU A 103 7.18 -10.46 -16.88
C LEU A 103 8.30 -11.39 -17.33
N GLN A 104 8.80 -11.18 -18.54
CA GLN A 104 10.08 -11.74 -18.96
C GLN A 104 11.21 -10.74 -18.70
N VAL A 105 12.30 -11.27 -18.14
CA VAL A 105 13.45 -10.49 -17.69
C VAL A 105 14.67 -10.88 -18.52
N ASN A 106 15.19 -9.91 -19.27
CA ASN A 106 16.45 -9.97 -20.00
C ASN A 106 17.48 -9.04 -19.34
N GLN A 107 17.87 -9.40 -18.13
CA GLN A 107 18.88 -8.72 -17.34
C GLN A 107 19.78 -9.76 -16.68
N ASP A 108 21.08 -9.48 -16.64
CA ASP A 108 22.04 -10.30 -15.91
C ASP A 108 22.09 -9.89 -14.42
N TRP A 109 22.42 -10.83 -13.52
CA TRP A 109 22.70 -10.55 -12.10
C TRP A 109 21.61 -9.74 -11.35
N PRO A 110 20.31 -10.11 -11.41
CA PRO A 110 19.35 -9.56 -10.46
C PRO A 110 19.58 -10.17 -9.07
N ASP A 111 19.62 -9.34 -8.03
CA ASP A 111 19.59 -9.83 -6.64
C ASP A 111 18.30 -10.59 -6.37
N GLU A 112 18.28 -11.52 -5.41
CA GLU A 112 17.10 -12.05 -4.73
C GLU A 112 16.93 -11.44 -3.34
N VAL A 113 15.72 -10.95 -3.04
CA VAL A 113 15.36 -10.40 -1.72
C VAL A 113 14.19 -11.14 -1.08
N GLY A 114 14.14 -11.11 0.23
CA GLY A 114 13.05 -11.63 1.06
C GLY A 114 12.45 -10.55 1.93
N ILE A 115 11.21 -10.76 2.36
CA ILE A 115 10.60 -9.89 3.37
C ILE A 115 11.24 -10.20 4.72
N TRP A 116 11.46 -9.16 5.51
CA TRP A 116 11.91 -9.36 6.88
C TRP A 116 10.81 -10.04 7.71
N ARG A 117 11.10 -11.21 8.28
CA ARG A 117 10.10 -12.14 8.87
C ARG A 117 9.21 -11.51 9.97
N THR A 118 9.60 -10.38 10.56
CA THR A 118 8.83 -9.68 11.59
C THR A 118 8.02 -8.48 11.09
N ASP A 119 8.15 -8.05 9.83
CA ASP A 119 7.31 -6.97 9.28
C ASP A 119 6.04 -7.54 8.63
N SER A 120 4.98 -7.64 9.42
CA SER A 120 3.64 -8.04 8.97
C SER A 120 2.98 -7.09 7.96
N LEU A 121 3.57 -5.91 7.71
CA LEU A 121 3.05 -4.89 6.78
C LEU A 121 3.75 -4.90 5.43
N ALA A 122 4.88 -5.59 5.29
CA ALA A 122 5.56 -5.76 4.00
C ALA A 122 4.89 -6.88 3.18
N GLN A 123 4.70 -6.65 1.88
CA GLN A 123 4.07 -7.62 0.97
C GLN A 123 4.94 -7.87 -0.27
N PRO A 124 4.95 -9.10 -0.79
CA PRO A 124 5.66 -9.42 -2.01
C PRO A 124 4.80 -9.09 -3.23
N VAL A 125 5.40 -8.58 -4.30
CA VAL A 125 4.69 -8.20 -5.53
C VAL A 125 5.10 -9.05 -6.73
N PHE A 126 6.38 -9.38 -6.85
CA PHE A 126 6.85 -10.35 -7.86
C PHE A 126 7.54 -11.53 -7.21
N ARG A 127 7.42 -12.70 -7.83
CA ARG A 127 8.17 -13.93 -7.51
C ARG A 127 8.84 -14.44 -8.77
N PHE A 128 10.05 -14.99 -8.63
CA PHE A 128 10.67 -15.71 -9.74
C PHE A 128 9.93 -17.02 -10.01
N VAL A 129 9.59 -17.24 -11.27
CA VAL A 129 9.04 -18.49 -11.79
C VAL A 129 9.94 -19.00 -12.92
N GLY A 130 10.10 -20.32 -13.03
CA GLY A 130 10.91 -20.94 -14.10
C GLY A 130 12.21 -21.61 -13.67
N VAL A 131 12.93 -22.11 -14.68
CA VAL A 131 14.05 -23.08 -14.60
C VAL A 131 15.40 -22.33 -14.54
N PRO A 132 16.46 -22.88 -13.88
CA PRO A 132 17.77 -22.23 -13.69
C PRO A 132 18.50 -21.87 -15.01
N PRO A 133 19.55 -21.02 -14.96
CA PRO A 133 20.11 -20.34 -16.13
C PRO A 133 21.00 -21.24 -17.00
N ARG A 134 21.38 -20.72 -18.18
CA ARG A 134 22.21 -21.39 -19.21
C ARG A 134 23.72 -21.49 -18.89
N SER A 135 24.20 -21.10 -17.71
CA SER A 135 25.63 -21.08 -17.39
C SER A 135 25.96 -21.83 -16.09
N ASN A 136 27.15 -22.44 -16.09
CA ASN A 136 27.76 -23.24 -15.02
C ASN A 136 28.13 -22.44 -13.74
N SER A 137 27.41 -21.37 -13.39
CA SER A 137 27.62 -20.66 -12.13
C SER A 137 27.06 -21.53 -11.00
N ALA A 138 27.95 -22.10 -10.19
CA ALA A 138 27.65 -22.99 -9.08
C ALA A 138 26.99 -22.26 -7.89
N VAL A 139 25.83 -21.64 -8.09
CA VAL A 139 25.00 -21.12 -7.01
C VAL A 139 23.94 -22.18 -6.70
N THR A 140 24.06 -22.78 -5.52
CA THR A 140 23.10 -23.80 -5.06
C THR A 140 21.79 -23.07 -4.74
N PRO A 141 20.66 -23.39 -5.41
CA PRO A 141 19.39 -22.74 -5.11
C PRO A 141 19.06 -22.90 -3.62
N LEU A 142 18.80 -21.79 -2.91
CA LEU A 142 18.31 -21.87 -1.54
C LEU A 142 16.99 -22.68 -1.50
N PRO A 143 16.77 -23.52 -0.48
CA PRO A 143 15.53 -24.26 -0.30
C PRO A 143 14.34 -23.29 -0.31
N ARG A 144 13.44 -23.46 -1.27
CA ARG A 144 12.28 -22.59 -1.49
C ARG A 144 11.20 -22.87 -0.45
N ASP A 145 11.36 -22.36 0.76
CA ASP A 145 10.20 -22.13 1.62
C ASP A 145 9.33 -21.06 0.95
N VAL A 146 8.02 -21.28 0.87
CA VAL A 146 7.05 -20.38 0.18
C VAL A 146 7.05 -18.94 0.76
N ALA A 147 7.69 -18.74 1.90
CA ALA A 147 7.93 -17.45 2.56
C ALA A 147 9.19 -16.71 2.07
N GLU A 148 10.05 -17.34 1.27
CA GLU A 148 11.34 -16.83 0.82
C GLU A 148 11.46 -16.98 -0.71
N GLY A 149 11.69 -15.85 -1.40
CA GLY A 149 11.86 -15.79 -2.85
C GLY A 149 10.94 -14.78 -3.55
N ASN A 150 10.93 -13.54 -3.07
CA ASN A 150 10.02 -12.49 -3.54
C ASN A 150 10.82 -11.32 -4.13
N LEU A 151 10.90 -11.23 -5.46
CA LEU A 151 11.65 -10.19 -6.16
C LEU A 151 10.83 -9.01 -6.67
N ALA A 152 10.01 -8.49 -5.79
CA ALA A 152 9.84 -7.06 -5.58
C ALA A 152 9.12 -6.97 -4.25
N ALA A 153 9.71 -6.32 -3.27
CA ALA A 153 8.97 -6.00 -2.07
C ALA A 153 8.26 -4.68 -2.30
N VAL A 154 6.94 -4.71 -2.13
CA VAL A 154 6.14 -3.51 -2.13
C VAL A 154 5.49 -3.47 -0.78
N ARG A 155 5.85 -2.42 -0.05
CA ARG A 155 5.30 -2.22 1.26
C ARG A 155 4.00 -1.46 1.12
N VAL A 156 2.86 -2.14 1.27
CA VAL A 156 1.56 -1.49 1.46
C VAL A 156 1.54 -0.78 2.79
N SER A 157 2.04 0.46 2.71
CA SER A 157 1.70 1.68 3.43
C SER A 157 1.18 1.53 4.87
N GLY A 158 1.83 2.24 5.79
CA GLY A 158 1.35 2.49 7.14
C GLY A 158 0.11 3.39 7.13
N GLU A 159 -0.94 3.00 6.43
CA GLU A 159 -2.19 3.74 6.36
C GLU A 159 -2.92 3.64 7.70
N PRO A 160 -3.69 4.68 8.06
CA PRO A 160 -4.51 4.65 9.25
C PRO A 160 -5.48 3.48 9.19
N ARG A 161 -5.72 2.86 10.34
CA ARG A 161 -6.67 1.76 10.48
C ARG A 161 -7.71 2.09 11.51
N LEU A 162 -8.95 1.73 11.21
CA LEU A 162 -10.05 1.81 12.14
C LEU A 162 -10.00 0.60 13.07
N THR A 163 -9.97 0.87 14.37
CA THR A 163 -10.06 -0.14 15.42
C THR A 163 -11.17 0.22 16.38
N ARG A 164 -11.53 -0.72 17.26
CA ARG A 164 -12.58 -0.48 18.26
C ARG A 164 -12.24 0.67 19.22
N SER A 165 -10.95 0.90 19.48
CA SER A 165 -10.47 1.97 20.35
C SER A 165 -10.39 3.33 19.64
N GLY A 166 -10.60 3.36 18.32
CA GLY A 166 -10.57 4.58 17.52
C GLY A 166 -9.77 4.41 16.23
N VAL A 167 -9.09 5.48 15.83
CA VAL A 167 -8.19 5.44 14.65
C VAL A 167 -6.78 5.23 15.15
N GLU A 168 -6.13 4.15 14.73
CA GLU A 168 -4.72 3.94 15.03
C GLU A 168 -3.85 4.81 14.09
N PRO A 169 -2.82 5.47 14.64
CA PRO A 169 -1.91 6.24 13.82
C PRO A 169 -1.14 5.34 12.86
N ALA A 170 -0.84 5.89 11.69
CA ALA A 170 0.07 5.33 10.71
C ALA A 170 1.40 4.88 11.36
N PRO A 171 1.75 3.58 11.37
CA PRO A 171 3.00 3.14 11.97
C PRO A 171 4.23 3.68 11.24
N ILE A 172 4.12 3.89 9.92
CA ILE A 172 5.22 4.38 9.08
C ILE A 172 4.68 5.34 8.00
N PRO A 173 5.19 6.59 7.90
CA PRO A 173 4.58 7.65 7.09
C PRO A 173 4.98 7.66 5.60
N TYR A 174 5.84 6.74 5.16
CA TYR A 174 6.37 6.66 3.81
C TYR A 174 5.87 5.44 3.02
N ARG A 175 6.00 5.50 1.69
CA ARG A 175 5.80 4.34 0.80
C ARG A 175 7.07 4.06 0.01
N VAL A 176 7.40 2.78 -0.13
CA VAL A 176 8.62 2.32 -0.80
C VAL A 176 8.30 1.17 -1.77
N PHE A 177 8.94 1.23 -2.93
CA PHE A 177 9.01 0.15 -3.92
C PHE A 177 10.48 -0.22 -4.11
N TYR A 178 10.81 -1.50 -4.04
CA TYR A 178 12.15 -1.99 -4.35
C TYR A 178 12.08 -3.10 -5.41
N SER A 179 12.90 -2.98 -6.44
CA SER A 179 13.12 -4.00 -7.46
C SER A 179 14.59 -4.05 -7.87
N SER A 180 15.16 -5.25 -7.89
CA SER A 180 16.49 -5.51 -8.47
C SER A 180 16.43 -5.73 -10.00
N VAL A 181 15.23 -5.95 -10.55
CA VAL A 181 14.99 -5.90 -12.00
C VAL A 181 14.80 -4.44 -12.41
N THR A 182 15.67 -3.97 -13.29
CA THR A 182 15.60 -2.66 -13.91
C THR A 182 14.44 -2.60 -14.89
N LEU A 183 13.96 -1.40 -15.22
CA LEU A 183 12.91 -1.26 -16.24
C LEU A 183 13.43 -1.73 -17.60
N GLU A 184 14.70 -1.44 -17.92
CA GLU A 184 15.41 -1.87 -19.11
C GLU A 184 15.54 -3.40 -19.20
N GLY A 185 15.57 -4.08 -18.05
CA GLY A 185 15.59 -5.53 -17.95
C GLY A 185 14.27 -6.21 -18.30
N ILE A 186 13.16 -5.48 -18.40
CA ILE A 186 11.85 -6.04 -18.80
C ILE A 186 11.80 -6.09 -20.33
N GLU A 187 11.56 -7.26 -20.92
CA GLU A 187 11.63 -7.43 -22.39
C GLU A 187 10.53 -6.66 -23.13
N ASP A 188 9.28 -6.75 -22.68
CA ASP A 188 8.14 -6.15 -23.37
C ASP A 188 7.90 -4.68 -22.97
N ASP A 189 7.83 -3.80 -23.97
CA ASP A 189 7.66 -2.36 -23.76
C ASP A 189 6.30 -1.98 -23.13
N LYS A 190 5.24 -2.75 -23.41
CA LYS A 190 3.90 -2.50 -22.84
C LYS A 190 3.88 -2.92 -21.38
N GLU A 191 4.41 -4.10 -21.06
CA GLU A 191 4.55 -4.59 -19.69
C GLU A 191 5.41 -3.63 -18.84
N ARG A 192 6.52 -3.14 -19.39
CA ARG A 192 7.39 -2.14 -18.75
C ARG A 192 6.64 -0.84 -18.44
N THR A 193 5.93 -0.32 -19.43
CA THR A 193 5.16 0.94 -19.30
C THR A 193 4.01 0.78 -18.31
N GLU A 194 3.32 -0.35 -18.36
CA GLU A 194 2.24 -0.70 -17.44
C GLU A 194 2.78 -0.78 -16.00
N LEU A 195 3.85 -1.54 -15.77
CA LEU A 195 4.45 -1.67 -14.46
C LEU A 195 4.88 -0.31 -13.89
N LEU A 196 5.58 0.53 -14.68
CA LEU A 196 5.97 1.86 -14.23
C LEU A 196 4.73 2.71 -13.87
N GLY A 197 3.69 2.69 -14.70
CA GLY A 197 2.45 3.39 -14.43
C GLY A 197 1.78 2.93 -13.13
N ARG A 198 1.80 1.62 -12.85
CA ARG A 198 1.27 1.05 -11.62
C ARG A 198 2.12 1.40 -10.40
N ILE A 199 3.45 1.37 -10.50
CA ILE A 199 4.37 1.81 -9.43
C ILE A 199 4.14 3.28 -9.08
N VAL A 200 4.13 4.15 -10.09
CA VAL A 200 3.91 5.59 -9.89
C VAL A 200 2.54 5.84 -9.30
N GLY A 201 1.48 5.25 -9.86
CA GLY A 201 0.12 5.38 -9.35
C GLY A 201 0.02 4.93 -7.90
N TRP A 202 0.63 3.79 -7.56
CA TRP A 202 0.66 3.28 -6.20
C TRP A 202 1.41 4.22 -5.23
N LEU A 203 2.58 4.75 -5.62
CA LEU A 203 3.36 5.67 -4.78
C LEU A 203 2.66 7.02 -4.54
N THR A 204 1.94 7.52 -5.54
CA THR A 204 1.31 8.86 -5.47
C THR A 204 -0.11 8.85 -4.97
N SER A 205 -0.81 7.71 -4.99
CA SER A 205 -2.25 7.66 -4.71
C SER A 205 -2.59 8.19 -3.31
N ARG A 206 -3.46 9.21 -3.26
CA ARG A 206 -3.98 9.77 -2.01
C ARG A 206 -5.49 9.68 -2.01
N HIS A 207 -6.04 9.38 -0.84
CA HIS A 207 -7.46 9.18 -0.66
C HIS A 207 -7.97 9.96 0.53
N THR A 208 -9.26 10.30 0.45
CA THR A 208 -10.04 10.75 1.57
C THR A 208 -11.33 9.95 1.61
N VAL A 209 -11.93 9.85 2.79
CA VAL A 209 -13.26 9.28 2.94
C VAL A 209 -14.02 10.05 3.99
N GLU A 210 -15.31 10.28 3.74
CA GLU A 210 -16.24 10.90 4.68
C GLU A 210 -17.48 10.04 4.87
N VAL A 211 -18.12 10.18 6.03
CA VAL A 211 -19.44 9.59 6.28
C VAL A 211 -20.52 10.56 5.78
N GLY A 212 -21.33 10.10 4.83
CA GLY A 212 -22.51 10.77 4.31
C GLY A 212 -23.79 9.94 4.49
N GLY A 213 -24.87 10.35 3.81
CA GLY A 213 -26.18 9.73 3.92
C GLY A 213 -27.07 10.35 4.99
N GLN A 214 -27.91 9.53 5.61
CA GLN A 214 -28.81 9.96 6.68
C GLN A 214 -28.04 10.22 7.96
N LEU A 215 -27.82 11.50 8.27
CA LEU A 215 -27.21 11.93 9.53
C LEU A 215 -28.23 12.08 10.67
N VAL A 216 -29.50 11.85 10.37
CA VAL A 216 -30.60 11.80 11.34
C VAL A 216 -31.37 10.51 11.12
N GLY A 217 -31.56 9.75 12.19
CA GLY A 217 -32.29 8.48 12.19
C GLY A 217 -33.28 8.37 13.35
N TYR A 218 -33.96 7.24 13.42
CA TYR A 218 -34.92 6.92 14.48
C TYR A 218 -34.59 5.57 15.10
N ARG A 219 -34.74 5.47 16.41
CA ARG A 219 -34.53 4.23 17.16
C ARG A 219 -35.31 3.08 16.52
N GLY A 220 -34.63 1.97 16.24
CA GLY A 220 -35.22 0.77 15.65
C GLY A 220 -35.49 0.85 14.14
N VAL A 221 -35.13 1.94 13.47
CA VAL A 221 -35.23 2.11 12.02
C VAL A 221 -33.82 2.11 11.41
N GLY A 222 -33.68 1.51 10.23
CA GLY A 222 -32.40 1.49 9.52
C GLY A 222 -32.00 2.88 9.03
N THR A 223 -30.90 3.41 9.55
CA THR A 223 -30.25 4.63 9.07
C THR A 223 -29.32 4.28 7.93
N MET A 224 -29.57 4.85 6.74
CA MET A 224 -28.76 4.60 5.54
C MET A 224 -27.55 5.54 5.49
N LEU A 225 -26.35 4.97 5.53
CA LEU A 225 -25.08 5.69 5.52
C LEU A 225 -24.29 5.40 4.24
N HIS A 226 -23.50 6.37 3.80
CA HIS A 226 -22.67 6.29 2.59
C HIS A 226 -21.22 6.68 2.87
N ALA A 227 -20.27 5.93 2.33
CA ALA A 227 -18.85 6.25 2.35
C ALA A 227 -18.54 7.11 1.12
N LEU A 228 -18.23 8.38 1.34
CA LEU A 228 -17.87 9.33 0.29
C LEU A 228 -16.36 9.28 0.07
N ALA A 229 -15.87 8.16 -0.46
CA ALA A 229 -14.45 7.96 -0.74
C ALA A 229 -14.04 8.67 -2.03
N ARG A 230 -12.89 9.35 -2.01
CA ARG A 230 -12.34 10.12 -3.13
C ARG A 230 -10.85 9.85 -3.26
N SER A 231 -10.36 9.88 -4.50
CA SER A 231 -8.94 9.78 -4.80
C SER A 231 -8.51 10.91 -5.73
N GLU A 232 -7.25 11.32 -5.63
CA GLU A 232 -6.62 12.23 -6.58
C GLU A 232 -6.42 11.58 -7.96
N ASP A 233 -6.27 10.25 -8.02
CA ASP A 233 -6.31 9.51 -9.27
C ASP A 233 -7.77 9.11 -9.58
N PRO A 234 -8.39 9.66 -10.65
CA PRO A 234 -9.76 9.33 -11.01
C PRO A 234 -9.95 7.86 -11.45
N LYS A 235 -8.85 7.12 -11.69
CA LYS A 235 -8.87 5.69 -12.01
C LYS A 235 -8.86 4.79 -10.78
N THR A 236 -8.69 5.36 -9.58
CA THR A 236 -8.77 4.60 -8.33
C THR A 236 -10.16 4.01 -8.14
N GLN A 237 -10.20 2.73 -7.78
CA GLN A 237 -11.42 2.06 -7.35
C GLN A 237 -11.29 1.62 -5.89
N PHE A 238 -12.35 1.83 -5.10
CA PHE A 238 -12.42 1.37 -3.72
C PHE A 238 -13.01 -0.05 -3.64
N ALA A 239 -12.32 -0.94 -2.94
CA ALA A 239 -12.60 -2.36 -2.89
C ALA A 239 -13.37 -2.78 -1.62
N SER A 240 -13.19 -2.08 -0.50
CA SER A 240 -13.90 -2.40 0.75
C SER A 240 -14.02 -1.23 1.70
N PHE A 241 -15.02 -1.29 2.58
CA PHE A 241 -15.30 -0.29 3.60
C PHE A 241 -15.51 -0.97 4.96
N VAL A 242 -14.91 -0.45 6.02
CA VAL A 242 -15.11 -0.92 7.41
C VAL A 242 -15.75 0.20 8.23
N TRP A 243 -16.87 -0.11 8.86
CA TRP A 243 -17.73 0.84 9.54
C TRP A 243 -17.65 0.68 11.06
N ASP A 244 -17.48 1.80 11.76
CA ASP A 244 -17.74 1.94 13.19
C ASP A 244 -18.95 2.85 13.38
N PHE A 245 -20.05 2.31 13.88
CA PHE A 245 -21.29 3.06 14.08
C PHE A 245 -21.30 3.89 15.36
N GLY A 246 -20.30 3.76 16.23
CA GLY A 246 -20.18 4.52 17.48
C GLY A 246 -21.13 4.09 18.59
N ASP A 247 -21.91 3.00 18.41
CA ASP A 247 -22.89 2.50 19.38
C ASP A 247 -22.40 1.25 20.15
N GLY A 248 -21.16 0.83 19.91
CA GLY A 248 -20.54 -0.36 20.52
C GLY A 248 -20.86 -1.67 19.81
N SER A 249 -21.59 -1.65 18.69
CA SER A 249 -21.72 -2.81 17.80
C SER A 249 -20.36 -3.20 17.17
N PRO A 250 -20.20 -4.46 16.70
CA PRO A 250 -18.98 -4.87 16.01
C PRO A 250 -18.74 -4.05 14.74
N LEU A 251 -17.47 -3.86 14.38
CA LEU A 251 -17.10 -3.27 13.09
C LEU A 251 -17.72 -4.08 11.96
N LEU A 252 -18.30 -3.41 10.98
CA LEU A 252 -18.95 -4.05 9.84
C LEU A 252 -18.17 -3.77 8.56
N GLN A 253 -17.78 -4.84 7.85
CA GLN A 253 -17.13 -4.72 6.55
C GLN A 253 -18.15 -4.87 5.41
N THR A 254 -18.08 -3.98 4.42
CA THR A 254 -18.90 -4.01 3.20
C THR A 254 -18.03 -3.90 1.95
N ALA A 255 -18.45 -4.52 0.85
CA ALA A 255 -17.81 -4.33 -0.47
C ALA A 255 -18.31 -3.07 -1.19
N THR A 256 -19.49 -2.59 -0.83
CA THR A 256 -20.11 -1.39 -1.40
C THR A 256 -20.03 -0.20 -0.44
N PRO A 257 -20.04 1.05 -0.94
CA PRO A 257 -19.91 2.26 -0.12
C PRO A 257 -21.20 2.64 0.62
N SER A 258 -22.15 1.71 0.81
CA SER A 258 -23.48 2.00 1.36
C SER A 258 -23.85 0.93 2.37
N VAL A 259 -24.44 1.34 3.50
CA VAL A 259 -24.85 0.43 4.57
C VAL A 259 -26.08 0.96 5.32
N SER A 260 -26.95 0.05 5.76
CA SER A 260 -28.06 0.38 6.65
C SER A 260 -27.77 -0.15 8.05
N HIS A 261 -27.85 0.71 9.07
CA HIS A 261 -27.61 0.34 10.47
C HIS A 261 -28.78 0.71 11.37
N VAL A 262 -29.13 -0.18 12.30
CA VAL A 262 -30.25 0.02 13.23
C VAL A 262 -29.73 0.33 14.62
N TYR A 263 -29.93 1.57 15.06
CA TYR A 263 -29.59 2.00 16.41
C TYR A 263 -30.67 1.57 17.42
N LYS A 264 -30.25 0.87 18.48
CA LYS A 264 -31.16 0.32 19.51
C LYS A 264 -31.67 1.35 20.51
N ARG A 265 -30.98 2.48 20.64
CA ARG A 265 -31.28 3.58 21.55
C ARG A 265 -31.19 4.92 20.80
N GLU A 266 -31.93 5.90 21.25
CA GLU A 266 -31.76 7.30 20.88
C GLU A 266 -30.44 7.85 21.44
N GLY A 267 -29.87 8.84 20.77
CA GLY A 267 -28.58 9.42 21.14
C GLY A 267 -27.82 10.01 19.96
N VAL A 268 -26.61 10.50 20.23
CA VAL A 268 -25.67 10.96 19.21
C VAL A 268 -24.55 9.95 19.09
N TYR A 269 -24.32 9.46 17.89
CA TYR A 269 -23.31 8.45 17.59
C TYR A 269 -22.24 9.01 16.68
N MET A 270 -20.97 8.78 17.04
CA MET A 270 -19.82 9.29 16.29
C MET A 270 -19.33 8.21 15.31
N VAL A 271 -19.91 8.22 14.12
CA VAL A 271 -19.66 7.23 13.08
C VAL A 271 -18.33 7.50 12.38
N ARG A 272 -17.57 6.43 12.09
CA ARG A 272 -16.38 6.47 11.24
C ARG A 272 -16.45 5.39 10.17
N VAL A 273 -15.74 5.62 9.08
CA VAL A 273 -15.54 4.62 8.02
C VAL A 273 -14.09 4.59 7.57
N GLU A 274 -13.54 3.39 7.43
CA GLU A 274 -12.30 3.11 6.70
C GLU A 274 -12.66 2.71 5.27
N ALA A 275 -12.04 3.31 4.26
CA ALA A 275 -12.11 2.86 2.88
C ALA A 275 -10.76 2.27 2.48
N THR A 276 -10.77 1.13 1.78
CA THR A 276 -9.59 0.50 1.19
C THR A 276 -9.71 0.51 -0.33
N ASP A 277 -8.69 0.99 -1.04
CA ASP A 277 -8.63 0.95 -2.50
C ASP A 277 -8.19 -0.43 -3.04
N ARG A 278 -8.29 -0.62 -4.36
CA ARG A 278 -7.84 -1.85 -5.04
C ARG A 278 -6.34 -2.13 -4.90
N TRP A 279 -5.56 -1.13 -4.52
CA TRP A 279 -4.13 -1.20 -4.31
C TRP A 279 -3.77 -1.36 -2.82
N GLY A 280 -4.76 -1.61 -1.96
CA GLY A 280 -4.60 -1.81 -0.53
C GLY A 280 -4.37 -0.54 0.29
N HIS A 281 -4.39 0.67 -0.30
CA HIS A 281 -4.32 1.91 0.47
C HIS A 281 -5.61 2.11 1.27
N LYS A 282 -5.45 2.60 2.49
CA LYS A 282 -6.55 2.85 3.41
C LYS A 282 -6.68 4.34 3.70
N SER A 283 -7.88 4.76 4.04
CA SER A 283 -8.15 6.07 4.61
C SER A 283 -9.29 5.95 5.59
N VAL A 284 -9.19 6.67 6.70
CA VAL A 284 -10.21 6.65 7.75
C VAL A 284 -10.83 8.03 7.85
N SER A 285 -12.16 8.08 7.88
CA SER A 285 -12.88 9.34 7.97
C SER A 285 -12.69 9.99 9.34
N PRO A 286 -12.79 11.33 9.42
CA PRO A 286 -13.15 11.98 10.66
C PRO A 286 -14.45 11.38 11.22
N ALA A 287 -14.64 11.48 12.53
CA ALA A 287 -15.88 11.05 13.15
C ALA A 287 -17.02 11.99 12.76
N ARG A 288 -18.16 11.43 12.34
CA ARG A 288 -19.35 12.18 11.93
C ARG A 288 -20.51 11.86 12.87
N ALA A 289 -21.12 12.91 13.42
CA ALA A 289 -22.28 12.75 14.28
C ALA A 289 -23.51 12.29 13.48
N VAL A 290 -24.14 11.22 13.94
CA VAL A 290 -25.46 10.76 13.53
C VAL A 290 -26.40 10.90 14.74
N VAL A 291 -27.48 11.66 14.57
CA VAL A 291 -28.46 11.90 15.64
C VAL A 291 -29.62 10.93 15.49
N VAL A 292 -29.87 10.12 16.52
CA VAL A 292 -30.96 9.15 16.53
C VAL A 292 -32.02 9.63 17.51
N HIS A 293 -33.21 9.89 17.00
CA HIS A 293 -34.37 10.26 17.80
C HIS A 293 -35.14 9.04 18.33
N PRO A 294 -36.03 9.22 19.32
CA PRO A 294 -37.01 8.20 19.71
C PRO A 294 -37.86 7.74 18.53
N SER A 295 -38.51 6.58 18.66
CA SER A 295 -39.38 6.06 17.59
C SER A 295 -40.49 7.05 17.23
N LEU A 296 -40.83 7.10 15.94
CA LEU A 296 -41.82 8.02 15.35
C LEU A 296 -43.21 7.93 16.02
N GLY A 297 -43.52 6.83 16.71
CA GLY A 297 -44.80 6.60 17.39
C GLY A 297 -44.99 7.30 18.74
N THR A 298 -43.99 8.01 19.26
CA THR A 298 -44.06 8.61 20.62
C THR A 298 -44.52 10.08 20.65
N LEU A 299 -44.82 10.69 19.49
CA LEU A 299 -45.14 12.11 19.36
C LEU A 299 -46.63 12.43 19.16
N LEU A 300 -47.56 11.52 19.44
CA LEU A 300 -48.98 11.92 19.48
C LEU A 300 -49.25 12.65 20.80
N PRO A 301 -49.57 13.97 20.79
CA PRO A 301 -50.15 14.58 21.97
C PRO A 301 -51.49 13.89 22.23
N VAL A 302 -51.69 13.41 23.46
CA VAL A 302 -53.01 13.01 23.92
C VAL A 302 -53.86 14.29 23.94
N SER A 303 -54.55 14.54 22.83
CA SER A 303 -55.71 15.42 22.80
C SER A 303 -56.75 14.82 23.73
N ARG A 304 -56.75 15.26 25.00
CA ARG A 304 -57.98 15.22 25.79
C ARG A 304 -58.85 16.33 25.20
N GLY A 305 -59.76 15.93 24.33
CA GLY A 305 -60.83 16.77 23.81
C GLY A 305 -61.73 17.31 24.93
N PRO A 306 -62.56 18.32 24.58
CA PRO A 306 -63.16 19.30 25.48
C PRO A 306 -64.09 18.73 26.55
#